data_AF-A0A962U0R1-F1
#
_entry.id   AF-A0A962U0R1-F1
#
_cell.length_a   1.000
_cell.length_b   1.000
_cell.length_c   1.000
_cell.angle_alpha   90.00
_cell.angle_beta   90.00
_cell.angle_gamma   90.00
#
_symmetry.space_group_name_H-M   'P 1'
#
loop_
_entity.id
_entity.type
_entity.pdbx_description
1 polymer ?
#
loop_
_entity_poly.entity_id
_entity_poly.type
_entity_poly.pdbx_seq_one_letter_code
_entity_poly.pdbx_strand_id
1 'polypeptide(L)'
;MADSGVLVLNAGSSSLKFAVFRIGEQADADAALMRGQVAGIGSKPVFSAAVNGAQADSGPPPANLGEIADHQQAISVALGWVDAHADGLDLIGVGHRVVHGGPDRRQPALVTPRLLQELDALSPLAPHHQPHNLAAIRAVAESAPELPQVACFDTAFHASQDPVAR
;
A
#
# COMPACT_ATOMS: atom_id res chain seq x y z
N MET A 1 21.76 -15.38 0.80
CA MET A 1 21.22 -14.01 0.97
C MET A 1 19.87 -14.16 1.62
N ALA A 2 19.47 -13.26 2.52
CA ALA A 2 18.09 -13.26 3.02
C ALA A 2 17.15 -13.04 1.82
N ASP A 3 16.01 -13.70 1.82
CA ASP A 3 14.96 -13.41 0.84
C ASP A 3 14.48 -11.97 1.07
N SER A 4 14.41 -11.17 0.01
CA SER A 4 13.91 -9.80 0.09
C SER A 4 12.46 -9.72 -0.39
N GLY A 5 11.72 -8.76 0.16
CA GLY A 5 10.31 -8.53 -0.18
C GLY A 5 9.98 -7.06 -0.41
N VAL A 6 8.94 -6.82 -1.21
CA VAL A 6 8.30 -5.51 -1.35
C VAL A 6 6.87 -5.60 -0.87
N LEU A 7 6.51 -4.68 0.03
CA LEU A 7 5.14 -4.48 0.47
C LEU A 7 4.41 -3.61 -0.55
N VAL A 8 3.21 -4.00 -0.96
CA VAL A 8 2.35 -3.23 -1.85
C VAL A 8 1.09 -2.85 -1.10
N LEU A 9 0.73 -1.55 -1.12
CA LEU A 9 -0.44 -1.00 -0.44
C LEU A 9 -1.41 -0.36 -1.43
N ASN A 10 -2.69 -0.60 -1.21
CA ASN A 10 -3.79 0.02 -1.93
C ASN A 10 -4.84 0.51 -0.92
N ALA A 11 -4.85 1.82 -0.67
CA ALA A 11 -5.77 2.48 0.25
C ALA A 11 -7.00 3.01 -0.52
N GLY A 12 -8.17 2.45 -0.22
CA GLY A 12 -9.48 2.99 -0.62
C GLY A 12 -10.11 3.82 0.50
N SER A 13 -11.32 4.33 0.30
CA SER A 13 -11.98 5.19 1.29
C SER A 13 -12.33 4.50 2.61
N SER A 14 -12.65 3.20 2.58
CA SER A 14 -13.03 2.41 3.76
C SER A 14 -12.27 1.11 3.89
N SER A 15 -11.19 0.94 3.11
CA SER A 15 -10.38 -0.27 3.15
C SER A 15 -8.92 0.02 2.83
N LEU A 16 -8.06 -0.85 3.36
CA LEU A 16 -6.65 -0.95 3.02
C LEU A 16 -6.40 -2.40 2.57
N LYS A 17 -5.89 -2.58 1.36
CA LYS A 17 -5.39 -3.88 0.90
C LYS A 17 -3.88 -3.85 0.89
N PHE A 18 -3.28 -4.97 1.25
CA PHE A 18 -1.83 -5.15 1.23
C PHE A 18 -1.43 -6.50 0.66
N ALA A 19 -0.23 -6.56 0.08
CA ALA A 19 0.40 -7.80 -0.35
C ALA A 19 1.92 -7.68 -0.25
N VAL A 20 2.60 -8.80 -0.04
CA VAL A 20 4.06 -8.88 -0.03
C VAL A 20 4.51 -9.81 -1.15
N PHE A 21 5.44 -9.34 -1.96
CA PHE A 21 6.02 -10.10 -3.07
C PHE A 21 7.51 -10.31 -2.84
N ARG A 22 8.01 -11.51 -3.14
CA ARG A 22 9.45 -11.81 -3.12
C ARG A 22 10.15 -11.06 -4.25
N ILE A 23 11.38 -10.61 -4.00
CA ILE A 23 12.30 -10.06 -4.99
C ILE A 23 13.52 -10.97 -5.10
N GLY A 24 13.91 -11.32 -6.33
CA GLY A 24 15.07 -12.18 -6.61
C GLY A 24 14.83 -13.12 -7.79
N GLU A 25 15.80 -14.01 -8.05
CA GLU A 25 15.75 -14.94 -9.20
C GLU A 25 14.57 -15.92 -9.15
N GLN A 26 14.05 -16.21 -7.96
CA GLN A 26 12.92 -17.11 -7.73
C GLN A 26 11.61 -16.35 -7.50
N ALA A 27 11.58 -15.04 -7.77
CA ALA A 27 10.39 -14.24 -7.65
C ALA A 27 9.39 -14.56 -8.77
N ASP A 28 8.13 -14.78 -8.37
CA ASP A 28 6.99 -14.78 -9.26
C ASP A 28 6.12 -13.56 -8.92
N ALA A 29 6.00 -12.65 -9.88
CA ALA A 29 5.26 -11.40 -9.71
C ALA A 29 3.75 -11.61 -9.52
N ASP A 30 3.23 -12.76 -9.95
CA ASP A 30 1.81 -13.10 -9.80
C ASP A 30 1.53 -13.87 -8.50
N ALA A 31 2.58 -14.34 -7.80
CA ALA A 31 2.48 -15.11 -6.58
C ALA A 31 2.86 -14.27 -5.34
N ALA A 32 1.86 -13.60 -4.76
CA ALA A 32 2.05 -12.92 -3.48
C ALA A 32 2.37 -13.93 -2.36
N LEU A 33 3.49 -13.70 -1.65
CA LEU A 33 3.89 -14.44 -0.45
C LEU A 33 2.88 -14.22 0.67
N MET A 34 2.41 -12.98 0.82
CA MET A 34 1.36 -12.62 1.76
C MET A 34 0.35 -11.70 1.09
N ARG A 35 -0.91 -11.78 1.51
CA ARG A 35 -1.94 -10.82 1.13
C ARG A 35 -2.95 -10.65 2.24
N GLY A 36 -3.50 -9.46 2.37
CA GLY A 36 -4.57 -9.21 3.32
C GLY A 36 -5.27 -7.89 3.09
N GLN A 37 -6.22 -7.61 3.97
CA GLN A 37 -6.97 -6.38 3.97
C GLN A 37 -7.49 -6.03 5.35
N VAL A 38 -7.63 -4.73 5.59
CA VAL A 38 -8.49 -4.13 6.61
C VAL A 38 -9.67 -3.51 5.86
N ALA A 39 -10.88 -4.00 6.08
CA ALA A 39 -12.11 -3.45 5.51
C ALA A 39 -12.97 -2.78 6.58
N GLY A 40 -13.84 -1.85 6.22
CA GLY A 40 -14.74 -1.20 7.18
C GLY A 40 -14.04 -0.18 8.10
N ILE A 41 -12.91 0.40 7.68
CA ILE A 41 -12.18 1.44 8.42
C ILE A 41 -13.14 2.59 8.78
N GLY A 42 -13.07 3.07 10.03
CA GLY A 42 -13.95 4.14 10.53
C GLY A 42 -15.40 3.72 10.77
N SER A 43 -15.71 2.42 10.69
CA SER A 43 -17.06 1.88 10.96
C SER A 43 -16.98 0.57 11.76
N LYS A 44 -17.02 -0.59 11.08
CA LYS A 44 -16.86 -1.91 11.68
C LYS A 44 -15.66 -2.59 11.02
N PRO A 45 -14.43 -2.36 11.53
CA PRO A 45 -13.24 -2.91 10.91
C PRO A 45 -13.22 -4.43 10.94
N VAL A 46 -12.79 -5.03 9.84
CA VAL A 46 -12.58 -6.47 9.67
C VAL A 46 -11.19 -6.67 9.08
N PHE A 47 -10.42 -7.57 9.69
CA PHE A 47 -9.12 -7.97 9.20
C PHE A 47 -9.20 -9.38 8.59
N SER A 48 -8.51 -9.57 7.46
CA SER A 48 -8.34 -10.89 6.85
C SER A 48 -7.01 -10.95 6.11
N ALA A 49 -6.24 -12.01 6.27
CA ALA A 49 -4.95 -12.19 5.61
C ALA A 49 -4.63 -13.67 5.35
N ALA A 50 -3.63 -13.91 4.50
CA ALA A 50 -3.22 -15.23 4.04
C ALA A 50 -1.72 -15.23 3.69
N VAL A 51 -1.05 -16.37 3.88
CA VAL A 51 0.36 -16.60 3.55
C VAL A 51 0.45 -17.78 2.56
N ASN A 52 1.20 -17.64 1.47
CA ASN A 52 1.38 -18.65 0.42
C ASN A 52 0.07 -19.22 -0.15
N GLY A 53 -0.98 -18.40 -0.23
CA GLY A 53 -2.29 -18.83 -0.75
C GLY A 53 -3.09 -19.77 0.15
N ALA A 54 -2.46 -20.39 1.15
CA ALA A 54 -3.18 -20.95 2.27
C ALA A 54 -3.91 -19.80 2.97
N GLN A 55 -5.19 -19.98 3.30
CA GLN A 55 -5.75 -19.24 4.42
C GLN A 55 -4.87 -19.64 5.61
N ALA A 56 -3.85 -18.84 5.88
CA ALA A 56 -3.33 -18.76 7.22
C ALA A 56 -4.59 -18.50 8.04
N ASP A 57 -4.91 -19.42 8.94
CA ASP A 57 -5.78 -19.10 10.06
C ASP A 57 -5.27 -17.74 10.53
N SER A 58 -6.08 -16.68 10.40
CA SER A 58 -5.64 -15.28 10.15
C SER A 58 -4.90 -14.63 11.33
N GLY A 59 -4.32 -15.46 12.21
CA GLY A 59 -4.16 -15.22 13.61
C GLY A 59 -5.52 -14.98 14.27
N PRO A 60 -5.53 -14.85 15.61
CA PRO A 60 -6.52 -13.97 16.21
C PRO A 60 -6.45 -12.61 15.51
N PRO A 61 -7.60 -11.93 15.31
CA PRO A 61 -7.59 -10.58 14.77
C PRO A 61 -6.61 -9.71 15.58
N PRO A 62 -5.94 -8.75 14.93
CA PRO A 62 -5.07 -7.80 15.59
C PRO A 62 -5.75 -7.25 16.85
N ALA A 63 -4.99 -7.14 17.95
CA ALA A 63 -5.50 -6.50 19.16
C ALA A 63 -6.04 -5.11 18.78
N ASN A 64 -7.19 -4.74 19.35
CA ASN A 64 -7.85 -3.45 19.11
C ASN A 64 -8.38 -3.22 17.68
N LEU A 65 -8.73 -4.28 16.94
CA LEU A 65 -9.38 -4.14 15.62
C LEU A 65 -10.62 -3.22 15.65
N GLY A 66 -11.40 -3.24 16.75
CA GLY A 66 -12.54 -2.35 16.95
C GLY A 66 -12.19 -0.87 17.14
N GLU A 67 -10.93 -0.54 17.39
CA GLU A 67 -10.42 0.82 17.60
C GLU A 67 -9.84 1.43 16.32
N ILE A 68 -9.80 0.69 15.20
CA ILE A 68 -9.32 1.19 13.91
C ILE A 68 -10.33 2.19 13.32
N ALA A 69 -10.12 3.45 13.66
CA ALA A 69 -10.89 4.60 13.21
C ALA A 69 -10.38 5.15 11.87
N ASP A 70 -9.10 4.97 11.55
CA ASP A 70 -8.48 5.58 10.36
C ASP A 70 -7.43 4.69 9.65
N HIS A 71 -6.92 5.20 8.53
CA HIS A 71 -5.91 4.53 7.72
C HIS A 71 -4.57 4.39 8.42
N GLN A 72 -4.20 5.30 9.31
CA GLN A 72 -2.93 5.22 10.03
C GLN A 72 -2.92 3.98 10.94
N GLN A 73 -3.99 3.78 11.70
CA GLN A 73 -4.17 2.59 12.52
C GLN A 73 -4.28 1.32 11.67
N ALA A 74 -5.02 1.36 10.55
CA ALA A 74 -5.14 0.22 9.64
C ALA A 74 -3.78 -0.21 9.07
N ILE A 75 -2.89 0.75 8.78
CA ILE A 75 -1.55 0.50 8.25
C ILE A 75 -0.63 -0.05 9.34
N SER A 76 -0.67 0.52 10.55
CA SER A 76 0.07 -0.02 11.70
C SER A 76 -0.28 -1.50 11.93
N VAL A 77 -1.58 -1.83 11.88
CA VAL A 77 -2.06 -3.22 11.96
C VAL A 77 -1.53 -4.09 10.81
N ALA A 78 -1.57 -3.60 9.57
CA ALA A 78 -1.06 -4.35 8.42
C ALA A 78 0.46 -4.59 8.51
N LEU A 79 1.24 -3.57 8.89
CA LEU A 79 2.69 -3.66 9.06
C LEU A 79 3.05 -4.63 10.19
N GLY A 80 2.39 -4.53 11.34
CA GLY A 80 2.63 -5.45 12.46
C GLY A 80 2.27 -6.90 12.12
N TRP A 81 1.20 -7.11 11.35
CA TRP A 81 0.87 -8.46 10.87
C TRP A 81 1.92 -8.97 9.88
N VAL A 82 2.38 -8.15 8.93
CA VAL A 82 3.42 -8.53 7.96
C VAL A 82 4.73 -8.88 8.68
N ASP A 83 5.17 -8.06 9.64
CA ASP A 83 6.38 -8.30 10.42
C ASP A 83 6.31 -9.63 11.20
N ALA A 84 5.17 -9.89 11.85
CA ALA A 84 4.94 -11.15 12.58
C ALA A 84 4.94 -12.41 11.70
N HIS A 85 4.75 -12.27 10.37
CA HIS A 85 4.71 -13.38 9.42
C HIS A 85 5.84 -13.34 8.38
N ALA A 86 6.80 -12.40 8.53
CA ALA A 86 7.90 -12.22 7.59
C ALA A 86 8.87 -13.41 7.55
N ASP A 87 9.00 -14.15 8.66
CA ASP A 87 9.87 -15.34 8.77
C ASP A 87 11.28 -15.12 8.19
N GLY A 88 11.91 -13.99 8.56
CA GLY A 88 13.24 -13.62 8.08
C GLY A 88 13.30 -12.94 6.71
N LEU A 89 12.16 -12.63 6.11
CA LEU A 89 12.06 -11.80 4.90
C LEU A 89 12.49 -10.36 5.19
N ASP A 90 13.45 -9.86 4.42
CA ASP A 90 13.91 -8.47 4.48
C ASP A 90 13.02 -7.58 3.60
N LEU A 91 12.19 -6.73 4.20
CA LEU A 91 11.40 -5.76 3.44
C LEU A 91 12.31 -4.63 2.96
N ILE A 92 12.46 -4.50 1.63
CA ILE A 92 13.37 -3.53 1.02
C ILE A 92 12.66 -2.30 0.45
N GLY A 93 11.34 -2.22 0.56
CA GLY A 93 10.57 -1.06 0.14
C GLY A 93 9.06 -1.26 0.11
N VAL A 94 8.34 -0.16 -0.11
CA VAL A 94 6.88 -0.14 -0.17
C VAL A 94 6.39 0.52 -1.46
N GLY A 95 5.53 -0.16 -2.19
CA GLY A 95 4.82 0.37 -3.35
C GLY A 95 3.41 0.82 -2.97
N HIS A 96 3.02 2.04 -3.35
CA HIS A 96 1.70 2.60 -3.11
C HIS A 96 0.96 2.78 -4.43
N ARG A 97 -0.25 2.24 -4.54
CA ARG A 97 -1.15 2.62 -5.62
C ARG A 97 -1.70 4.02 -5.35
N VAL A 98 -1.49 4.93 -6.30
CA VAL A 98 -1.98 6.31 -6.27
C VAL A 98 -2.87 6.53 -7.49
N VAL A 99 -4.11 6.95 -7.27
CA VAL A 99 -5.09 7.08 -8.37
C VAL A 99 -4.66 8.15 -9.36
N HIS A 100 -4.24 9.33 -8.89
CA HIS A 100 -3.97 10.46 -9.78
C HIS A 100 -2.56 11.03 -9.56
N GLY A 101 -1.69 10.89 -10.56
CA GLY A 101 -0.35 11.47 -10.57
C GLY A 101 -0.28 12.87 -11.18
N GLY A 102 -1.35 13.33 -11.85
CA GLY A 102 -1.33 14.58 -12.59
C GLY A 102 -0.74 14.41 -14.00
N PRO A 103 -0.63 15.51 -14.77
CA PRO A 103 -0.21 15.45 -16.17
C PRO A 103 1.26 15.03 -16.36
N ASP A 104 2.10 15.29 -15.35
CA ASP A 104 3.55 15.14 -15.43
C ASP A 104 4.05 13.78 -14.93
N ARG A 105 3.22 13.03 -14.19
CA ARG A 105 3.61 11.73 -13.60
C ARG A 105 3.19 10.58 -14.49
N ARG A 106 4.14 10.15 -15.32
CA ARG A 106 3.97 9.06 -16.31
C ARG A 106 4.70 7.77 -15.95
N GLN A 107 5.40 7.73 -14.82
CA GLN A 107 6.15 6.59 -14.32
C GLN A 107 6.07 6.55 -12.79
N PRO A 108 6.26 5.39 -12.15
CA PRO A 108 6.42 5.32 -10.70
C PRO A 108 7.54 6.24 -10.22
N ALA A 109 7.38 6.80 -9.01
CA ALA A 109 8.35 7.75 -8.45
C ALA A 109 8.64 7.44 -6.99
N LEU A 110 9.91 7.60 -6.58
CA LEU A 110 10.26 7.60 -5.17
C LEU A 110 9.53 8.72 -4.44
N VAL A 111 8.94 8.37 -3.30
CA VAL A 111 8.26 9.32 -2.43
C VAL A 111 9.28 10.26 -1.82
N THR A 112 9.00 11.55 -1.95
CA THR A 112 9.76 12.63 -1.32
C THR A 112 8.78 13.65 -0.74
N PRO A 113 9.21 14.52 0.19
CA PRO A 113 8.34 15.59 0.70
C PRO A 113 7.78 16.49 -0.42
N ARG A 114 8.59 16.75 -1.45
CA ARG A 114 8.17 17.50 -2.64
C ARG A 114 7.08 16.76 -3.41
N LEU A 115 7.25 15.46 -3.66
CA LEU A 115 6.23 14.67 -4.35
C LEU A 115 4.92 14.66 -3.58
N LEU A 116 4.96 14.53 -2.26
CA LEU A 116 3.76 14.56 -1.41
C LEU A 116 3.00 15.89 -1.56
N GLN A 117 3.68 17.03 -1.52
CA GLN A 117 3.05 18.35 -1.72
C GLN A 117 2.41 18.47 -3.10
N GLU A 118 3.09 18.01 -4.15
CA GLU A 118 2.54 18.04 -5.50
C GLU A 118 1.29 17.14 -5.61
N LEU A 119 1.31 15.96 -5.00
CA LEU A 119 0.16 15.05 -4.99
C LEU A 119 -1.00 15.56 -4.12
N ASP A 120 -0.73 16.26 -3.01
CA ASP A 120 -1.75 16.93 -2.19
C ASP A 120 -2.53 17.95 -3.01
N ALA A 121 -1.83 18.76 -3.82
CA ALA A 121 -2.44 19.78 -4.66
C ALA A 121 -3.38 19.19 -5.73
N LEU A 122 -3.21 17.90 -6.07
CA LEU A 122 -4.07 17.17 -7.00
C LEU A 122 -5.28 16.52 -6.32
N SER A 123 -5.43 16.63 -5.00
CA SER A 123 -6.57 16.05 -4.27
C SER A 123 -7.95 16.44 -4.84
N PRO A 124 -8.18 17.68 -5.32
CA PRO A 124 -9.46 18.04 -5.96
C PRO A 124 -9.80 17.23 -7.21
N LEU A 125 -8.82 16.62 -7.89
CA LEU A 125 -9.05 15.78 -9.08
C LEU A 125 -9.53 14.38 -8.72
N ALA A 126 -9.25 13.91 -7.51
CA ALA A 126 -9.66 12.60 -7.01
C ALA A 126 -10.02 12.66 -5.51
N PRO A 127 -11.03 13.44 -5.11
CA PRO A 127 -11.30 13.79 -3.71
C PRO A 127 -11.64 12.58 -2.83
N HIS A 128 -12.18 11.51 -3.42
CA HIS A 128 -12.53 10.29 -2.70
C HIS A 128 -11.39 9.25 -2.63
N HIS A 129 -10.25 9.51 -3.29
CA HIS A 129 -9.16 8.56 -3.40
C HIS A 129 -7.82 9.15 -2.93
N GLN A 130 -7.44 10.30 -3.47
CA GLN A 130 -6.12 10.90 -3.24
C GLN A 130 -5.82 11.10 -1.75
N PRO A 131 -6.73 11.63 -0.92
CA PRO A 131 -6.42 11.81 0.50
C PRO A 131 -6.08 10.50 1.22
N HIS A 132 -6.77 9.40 0.86
CA HIS A 132 -6.52 8.07 1.44
C HIS A 132 -5.19 7.48 0.94
N ASN A 133 -4.84 7.70 -0.32
CA ASN A 133 -3.53 7.29 -0.85
C ASN A 133 -2.38 8.02 -0.13
N LEU A 134 -2.51 9.32 0.11
CA LEU A 134 -1.50 10.14 0.80
C LEU A 134 -1.44 9.85 2.30
N ALA A 135 -2.58 9.63 2.96
CA ALA A 135 -2.62 9.17 4.34
C ALA A 135 -1.83 7.87 4.51
N ALA A 136 -1.92 6.97 3.53
CA ALA A 136 -1.18 5.72 3.60
C ALA A 136 0.33 5.87 3.48
N ILE A 137 0.79 6.73 2.55
CA ILE A 137 2.22 7.05 2.40
C ILE A 137 2.76 7.70 3.69
N ARG A 138 2.02 8.65 4.27
CA ARG A 138 2.42 9.31 5.53
C ARG A 138 2.51 8.33 6.70
N ALA A 139 1.54 7.42 6.82
CA ALA A 139 1.53 6.42 7.90
C ALA A 139 2.72 5.45 7.81
N VAL A 140 3.10 5.03 6.60
CA VAL A 140 4.32 4.22 6.40
C VAL A 140 5.57 5.03 6.72
N ALA A 141 5.64 6.29 6.28
CA ALA A 141 6.78 7.16 6.60
C ALA A 141 6.98 7.38 8.11
N GLU A 142 5.90 7.37 8.89
CA GLU A 142 5.95 7.47 10.35
C GLU A 142 6.33 6.13 11.00
N SER A 143 5.79 5.02 10.49
CA SER A 143 5.93 3.70 11.12
C SER A 143 7.23 2.97 10.74
N ALA A 144 7.75 3.23 9.54
CA ALA A 144 8.95 2.58 8.98
C ALA A 144 9.75 3.61 8.14
N PRO A 145 10.35 4.63 8.79
CA PRO A 145 10.99 5.76 8.12
C PRO A 145 12.20 5.38 7.25
N GLU A 146 12.83 4.25 7.53
CA GLU A 146 13.96 3.70 6.77
C GLU A 146 13.54 3.02 5.44
N LEU A 147 12.27 2.63 5.29
CA LEU A 147 11.82 1.94 4.09
C LEU A 147 11.61 2.94 2.93
N PRO A 148 12.28 2.73 1.78
CA PRO A 148 12.01 3.54 0.60
C PRO A 148 10.58 3.26 0.10
N GLN A 149 9.87 4.33 -0.19
CA GLN A 149 8.49 4.27 -0.68
C GLN A 149 8.42 4.72 -2.14
N VAL A 150 7.60 4.04 -2.94
CA VAL A 150 7.36 4.34 -4.36
C VAL A 150 5.88 4.57 -4.58
N ALA A 151 5.51 5.70 -5.18
CA ALA A 151 4.16 5.96 -5.66
C ALA A 151 4.00 5.47 -7.10
N CYS A 152 3.01 4.61 -7.35
CA CYS A 152 2.65 4.06 -8.65
C CYS A 152 1.30 4.64 -9.10
N PHE A 153 1.30 5.37 -10.21
CA PHE A 153 0.14 6.18 -10.62
C PHE A 153 -0.75 5.44 -11.64
N ASP A 154 -2.05 5.31 -11.36
CA ASP A 154 -3.00 4.71 -12.31
C ASP A 154 -3.11 5.53 -13.62
N THR A 155 -2.93 6.85 -13.54
CA THR A 155 -2.93 7.74 -14.71
C THR A 155 -1.72 7.53 -15.64
N ALA A 156 -0.63 6.93 -15.16
CA ALA A 156 0.59 6.74 -15.94
C ALA A 156 0.37 5.82 -17.14
N PHE A 157 -0.43 4.75 -16.98
CA PHE A 157 -0.77 3.84 -18.07
C PHE A 157 -1.50 4.54 -19.23
N HIS A 158 -2.35 5.51 -18.90
CA HIS A 158 -3.15 6.27 -19.87
C HIS A 158 -2.36 7.43 -20.50
N ALA A 159 -1.14 7.72 -20.01
CA ALA A 159 -0.45 8.95 -20.35
C ALA A 159 0.05 9.04 -21.81
N SER A 160 0.12 7.91 -22.52
CA SER A 160 0.47 7.81 -23.94
C SER A 160 -0.75 7.74 -24.87
N GLN A 161 -1.98 7.86 -24.35
CA GLN A 161 -3.17 7.92 -25.20
C GLN A 161 -3.16 9.18 -26.06
N ASP A 162 -3.66 9.04 -27.29
CA ASP A 162 -3.80 10.16 -28.23
C ASP A 162 -4.65 11.28 -27.57
N PRO A 163 -4.32 12.57 -27.78
CA PRO A 163 -5.11 13.68 -27.25
C PRO A 163 -6.61 13.60 -27.56
N VAL A 164 -7.02 12.96 -28.67
CA VAL A 164 -8.45 12.77 -29.02
C VAL A 164 -9.18 11.77 -28.11
N ALA A 165 -8.42 10.95 -27.37
CA ALA A 165 -8.92 9.89 -26.51
C ALA A 165 -8.64 10.13 -25.01
N ARG A 166 -8.21 11.34 -24.62
CA ARG A 166 -7.75 11.69 -23.27
C ARG A 166 -8.78 12.46 -22.45
#